data_AF-A0A1B6KY96-F1
#
_entry.id   AF-A0A1B6KY96-F1
#
_cell.length_a   1.000
_cell.length_b   1.000
_cell.length_c   1.000
_cell.angle_alpha   90.00
_cell.angle_beta   90.00
_cell.angle_gamma   90.00
#
_symmetry.space_group_name_H-M   'P 1'
#
loop_
_entity.id
_entity.type
_entity.pdbx_description
1 polymer ?
#
loop_
_entity_poly.entity_id
_entity_poly.type
_entity_poly.pdbx_seq_one_letter_code
_entity_poly.pdbx_strand_id
1 'polypeptide(L)'
;LTASSMAALPSSLHQEIVNSLCFYILPFTITRNADDDQSNYASQSVSAVVMMVFQYSEDMAHHCQLLECLMTLKLNLVKDLLCVIAYGTSGARASAAKLLFYYWPTFNSSLFERRGVPPKLYNRKPFPCQRDMCPSAGNSEAAKVCFDHCISITFATDSPPPLYLCIECANEIHQEHPNQMFYDILHTMQ
;
A
#
# COMPACT_ATOMS: atom_id res chain seq x y z
N LEU A 1 1.11 0.16 22.08
CA LEU A 1 2.05 1.01 22.86
C LEU A 1 2.72 2.08 22.00
N THR A 2 3.35 1.74 20.86
CA THR A 2 4.04 2.75 20.03
C THR A 2 3.10 3.80 19.42
N ALA A 3 1.96 3.40 18.86
CA ALA A 3 0.98 4.35 18.31
C ALA A 3 0.37 5.26 19.39
N SER A 4 0.17 4.75 20.60
CA SER A 4 -0.37 5.54 21.72
C SER A 4 0.60 6.60 22.22
N SER A 5 1.90 6.47 21.96
CA SER A 5 2.89 7.50 22.29
C SER A 5 2.66 8.81 21.56
N MET A 6 1.94 8.82 20.42
CA MET A 6 1.57 10.05 19.72
C MET A 6 0.69 10.98 20.55
N ALA A 7 -0.07 10.45 21.50
CA ALA A 7 -0.91 11.23 22.41
C ALA A 7 -0.11 11.93 23.53
N ALA A 8 1.09 11.45 23.83
CA ALA A 8 1.93 11.94 24.92
C ALA A 8 3.16 12.71 24.45
N LEU A 9 3.66 12.41 23.25
CA LEU A 9 4.86 13.01 22.67
C LEU A 9 4.51 14.18 21.74
N PRO A 10 5.38 15.20 21.66
CA PRO A 10 5.17 16.36 20.78
C PRO A 10 5.12 15.96 19.30
N SER A 11 4.44 16.78 18.49
CA SER A 11 4.27 16.55 17.05
C SER A 11 5.58 16.47 16.25
N SER A 12 6.66 17.07 16.76
CA SER A 12 8.00 16.95 16.17
C SER A 12 8.52 15.52 16.12
N LEU A 13 8.02 14.61 16.97
CA LEU A 13 8.42 13.20 17.00
C LEU A 13 7.44 12.29 16.26
N HIS A 14 6.32 12.80 15.74
CA HIS A 14 5.28 11.97 15.11
C HIS A 14 5.81 11.20 13.89
N GLN A 15 6.66 11.82 13.06
CA GLN A 15 7.28 11.14 11.92
C GLN A 15 8.15 9.96 12.36
N GLU A 16 8.89 10.08 13.47
CA GLU A 16 9.72 9.00 14.00
C GLU A 16 8.87 7.85 14.54
N ILE A 17 7.74 8.17 15.18
CA ILE A 17 6.78 7.17 15.66
C ILE A 17 6.16 6.41 14.48
N VAL A 18 5.76 7.13 13.43
CA VAL A 18 5.19 6.54 12.20
C VAL A 18 6.23 5.67 11.49
N ASN A 19 7.48 6.13 11.39
CA ASN A 19 8.59 5.34 10.85
C ASN A 19 8.84 4.07 11.67
N SER A 20 8.80 4.19 13.00
CA SER A 20 8.95 3.06 13.92
C SER A 20 7.87 2.01 13.67
N LEU A 21 6.61 2.44 13.53
CA LEU A 21 5.50 1.57 13.18
C LEU A 21 5.71 0.91 11.80
N CYS A 22 5.94 1.71 10.76
CA CYS A 22 5.90 1.25 9.38
C CYS A 22 7.11 0.39 8.98
N PHE A 23 8.28 0.65 9.54
CA PHE A 23 9.52 -0.03 9.12
C PHE A 23 10.00 -1.09 10.11
N TYR A 24 9.65 -0.99 11.39
CA TYR A 24 10.27 -1.83 12.43
C TYR A 24 9.29 -2.68 13.24
N ILE A 25 8.00 -2.34 13.25
CA ILE A 25 7.01 -3.05 14.09
C ILE A 25 6.00 -3.79 13.24
N LEU A 26 5.23 -3.07 12.41
CA LEU A 26 4.12 -3.64 11.65
C LEU A 26 4.59 -4.74 10.68
N PRO A 27 5.69 -4.60 9.93
CA PRO A 27 6.14 -5.65 9.01
C PRO A 27 6.48 -6.98 9.69
N PHE A 28 6.86 -6.95 10.97
CA PHE A 28 7.25 -8.14 11.72
C PHE A 28 6.13 -8.71 12.57
N THR A 29 5.03 -7.97 12.75
CA THR A 29 3.92 -8.35 13.63
C THR A 29 2.64 -8.65 12.87
N ILE A 30 2.45 -8.09 11.67
CA ILE A 30 1.29 -8.36 10.81
C ILE A 30 1.71 -9.33 9.71
N THR A 31 1.13 -10.54 9.74
CA THR A 31 1.41 -11.58 8.76
C THR A 31 0.32 -11.58 7.68
N ARG A 32 0.73 -11.57 6.40
CA ARG A 32 -0.16 -11.48 5.24
C ARG A 32 -1.06 -12.71 5.02
N ASN A 33 -0.66 -13.86 5.60
CA ASN A 33 -1.27 -15.17 5.34
C ASN A 33 -2.02 -15.76 6.55
N ALA A 34 -2.36 -14.94 7.56
CA ALA A 34 -3.23 -15.42 8.62
C ALA A 34 -4.68 -15.43 8.10
N ASP A 35 -5.29 -16.61 7.98
CA ASP A 35 -6.75 -16.73 7.86
C ASP A 35 -7.41 -15.96 9.02
N ASP A 36 -8.56 -15.31 8.78
CA ASP A 36 -9.21 -14.38 9.75
C ASP A 36 -9.37 -15.02 11.15
N ASP A 37 -9.58 -16.35 11.22
CA ASP A 37 -9.73 -17.14 12.46
C ASP A 37 -8.42 -17.38 13.25
N GLN A 38 -7.25 -17.20 12.64
CA GLN A 38 -5.94 -17.29 13.31
C GLN A 38 -5.20 -15.95 13.37
N SER A 39 -5.92 -14.84 13.20
CA SER A 39 -5.34 -13.50 13.26
C SER A 39 -4.72 -13.23 14.64
N ASN A 40 -3.42 -12.90 14.67
CA ASN A 40 -2.73 -12.56 15.90
C ASN A 40 -3.23 -11.22 16.48
N TYR A 41 -2.96 -10.97 17.76
CA TYR A 41 -3.39 -9.74 18.45
C TYR A 41 -2.92 -8.45 17.75
N ALA A 42 -1.74 -8.48 17.10
CA ALA A 42 -1.24 -7.33 16.35
C ALA A 42 -2.14 -7.01 15.14
N SER A 43 -2.52 -8.03 14.37
CA SER A 43 -3.43 -7.93 13.23
C SER A 43 -4.84 -7.47 13.63
N GLN A 44 -5.31 -7.84 14.82
CA GLN A 44 -6.59 -7.36 15.37
C GLN A 44 -6.52 -5.93 15.91
N SER A 45 -5.33 -5.48 16.32
CA SER A 45 -5.13 -4.12 16.85
C SER A 45 -5.01 -3.04 15.78
N VAL A 46 -5.00 -3.40 14.48
CA VAL A 46 -4.77 -2.48 13.36
C VAL A 46 -5.75 -1.31 13.36
N SER A 47 -7.05 -1.59 13.53
CA SER A 47 -8.07 -0.54 13.65
C SER A 47 -7.73 0.49 14.74
N ALA A 48 -7.26 0.04 15.91
CA ALA A 48 -6.88 0.93 17.00
C ALA A 48 -5.59 1.73 16.67
N VAL A 49 -4.60 1.09 16.05
CA VAL A 49 -3.37 1.78 15.60
C VAL A 49 -3.71 2.89 14.60
N VAL A 50 -4.52 2.59 13.58
CA VAL A 50 -4.98 3.57 12.58
C VAL A 50 -5.72 4.72 13.25
N MET A 51 -6.66 4.41 14.16
CA MET A 51 -7.40 5.42 14.90
C MET A 51 -6.49 6.35 15.71
N MET A 52 -5.48 5.81 16.41
CA MET A 52 -4.54 6.63 17.18
C MET A 52 -3.75 7.57 16.28
N VAL A 53 -3.18 7.07 15.17
CA VAL A 53 -2.42 7.93 14.26
C VAL A 53 -3.32 9.00 13.65
N PHE A 54 -4.51 8.65 13.18
CA PHE A 54 -5.45 9.61 12.57
C PHE A 54 -6.04 10.63 13.55
N GLN A 55 -6.07 10.29 14.84
CA GLN A 55 -6.57 11.20 15.87
C GLN A 55 -5.50 12.21 16.31
N TYR A 56 -4.23 11.81 16.37
CA TYR A 56 -3.17 12.62 16.97
C TYR A 56 -2.20 13.24 15.96
N SER A 57 -2.15 12.75 14.72
CA SER A 57 -1.44 13.42 13.63
C SER A 57 -2.41 14.31 12.84
N GLU A 58 -1.98 15.54 12.57
CA GLU A 58 -2.68 16.44 11.64
C GLU A 58 -2.11 16.33 10.22
N ASP A 59 -0.93 15.72 10.06
CA ASP A 59 -0.27 15.56 8.77
C ASP A 59 -0.84 14.36 8.01
N MET A 60 -1.36 14.64 6.81
CA MET A 60 -1.87 13.62 5.90
C MET A 60 -0.77 12.68 5.40
N ALA A 61 0.49 13.13 5.33
CA ALA A 61 1.61 12.28 4.93
C ALA A 61 1.81 11.11 5.89
N HIS A 62 1.68 11.36 7.20
CA HIS A 62 1.72 10.30 8.22
C HIS A 62 0.57 9.30 8.04
N HIS A 63 -0.63 9.80 7.72
CA HIS A 63 -1.80 8.95 7.52
C HIS A 63 -1.64 8.04 6.31
N CYS A 64 -1.21 8.59 5.19
CA CYS A 64 -0.96 7.83 3.96
C CYS A 64 0.19 6.83 4.17
N GLN A 65 1.31 7.24 4.76
CA GLN A 65 2.44 6.34 5.02
C GLN A 65 2.04 5.11 5.84
N LEU A 66 1.28 5.31 6.92
CA LEU A 66 0.79 4.21 7.74
C LEU A 66 -0.14 3.30 6.93
N LEU A 67 -1.09 3.89 6.21
CA LEU A 67 -2.11 3.12 5.50
C LEU A 67 -1.49 2.32 4.35
N GLU A 68 -0.58 2.92 3.58
CA GLU A 68 0.17 2.25 2.52
C GLU A 68 1.03 1.11 3.06
N CYS A 69 1.71 1.31 4.19
CA CYS A 69 2.42 0.23 4.88
C CYS A 69 1.46 -0.93 5.18
N LEU A 70 0.32 -0.65 5.83
CA LEU A 70 -0.66 -1.66 6.19
C LEU A 70 -1.27 -2.39 4.97
N MET A 71 -1.47 -1.69 3.84
CA MET A 71 -1.96 -2.30 2.60
C MET A 71 -0.99 -3.35 2.05
N THR A 72 0.31 -3.20 2.29
CA THR A 72 1.29 -4.24 1.91
C THR A 72 1.27 -5.46 2.82
N LEU A 73 0.74 -5.32 4.04
CA LEU A 73 0.82 -6.33 5.10
C LEU A 73 -0.51 -7.07 5.36
N LYS A 74 -1.67 -6.44 5.12
CA LYS A 74 -2.99 -7.00 5.46
C LYS A 74 -3.99 -6.84 4.31
N LEU A 75 -4.54 -7.96 3.83
CA LEU A 75 -5.48 -8.00 2.69
C LEU A 75 -6.81 -7.29 2.98
N ASN A 76 -7.37 -7.48 4.18
CA ASN A 76 -8.70 -6.98 4.55
C ASN A 76 -8.67 -5.63 5.29
N LEU A 77 -7.71 -4.76 4.98
CA LEU A 77 -7.55 -3.46 5.66
C LEU A 77 -8.78 -2.54 5.55
N VAL A 78 -9.60 -2.72 4.51
CA VAL A 78 -10.89 -2.01 4.36
C VAL A 78 -11.80 -2.25 5.56
N LYS A 79 -11.81 -3.46 6.13
CA LYS A 79 -12.61 -3.77 7.33
C LYS A 79 -12.15 -2.92 8.51
N ASP A 80 -10.83 -2.77 8.68
CA ASP A 80 -10.27 -1.93 9.75
C ASP A 80 -10.63 -0.45 9.56
N LEU A 81 -10.52 0.07 8.33
CA LEU A 81 -10.94 1.44 8.03
C LEU A 81 -12.43 1.66 8.32
N LEU A 82 -13.30 0.71 7.95
CA LEU A 82 -14.72 0.76 8.26
C LEU A 82 -14.98 0.73 9.77
N CYS A 83 -14.23 -0.07 10.53
CA CYS A 83 -14.26 -0.06 11.99
C CYS A 83 -13.89 1.31 12.55
N VAL A 84 -12.84 1.97 12.03
CA VAL A 84 -12.46 3.33 12.44
C VAL A 84 -13.54 4.36 12.09
N ILE A 85 -14.20 4.23 10.94
CA ILE A 85 -15.31 5.12 10.54
C ILE A 85 -16.53 4.93 11.45
N ALA A 86 -16.82 3.69 11.85
CA ALA A 86 -17.96 3.35 12.68
C ALA A 86 -17.74 3.75 14.16
N TYR A 87 -16.55 3.49 14.71
CA TYR A 87 -16.29 3.55 16.15
C TYR A 87 -15.24 4.59 16.57
N GLY A 88 -14.57 5.24 15.61
CA GLY A 88 -13.53 6.21 15.91
C GLY A 88 -14.05 7.55 16.44
N THR A 89 -13.12 8.39 16.86
CA THR A 89 -13.37 9.80 17.19
C THR A 89 -13.71 10.62 15.94
N SER A 90 -14.27 11.82 16.10
CA SER A 90 -14.64 12.68 14.96
C SER A 90 -13.48 12.95 13.98
N GLY A 91 -12.28 13.26 14.50
CA GLY A 91 -11.08 13.49 13.70
C GLY A 91 -10.63 12.23 12.95
N ALA A 92 -10.52 11.11 13.65
CA ALA A 92 -10.12 9.84 13.04
C ALA A 92 -11.12 9.37 11.97
N ARG A 93 -12.43 9.53 12.21
CA ARG A 93 -13.50 9.19 11.25
C ARG A 93 -13.39 9.99 9.97
N ALA A 94 -13.13 11.30 10.06
CA ALA A 94 -12.97 12.16 8.89
C ALA A 94 -11.77 11.74 8.03
N SER A 95 -10.61 11.51 8.67
CA SER A 95 -9.40 11.04 7.99
C SER A 95 -9.59 9.65 7.36
N ALA A 96 -10.23 8.72 8.08
CA ALA A 96 -10.50 7.38 7.60
C ALA A 96 -11.48 7.36 6.42
N ALA A 97 -12.57 8.14 6.47
CA ALA A 97 -13.50 8.24 5.35
C ALA A 97 -12.83 8.85 4.11
N LYS A 98 -12.02 9.91 4.30
CA LYS A 98 -11.27 10.54 3.21
C LYS A 98 -10.32 9.55 2.52
N LEU A 99 -9.54 8.81 3.31
CA LEU A 99 -8.59 7.84 2.75
C LEU A 99 -9.26 6.57 2.21
N LEU A 100 -10.38 6.14 2.78
CA LEU A 100 -11.17 5.03 2.24
C LEU A 100 -11.61 5.34 0.81
N PHE A 101 -12.19 6.52 0.56
CA PHE A 101 -12.62 6.90 -0.79
C PHE A 101 -11.44 7.21 -1.72
N TYR A 102 -10.30 7.62 -1.18
CA TYR A 102 -9.09 7.84 -1.98
C TYR A 102 -8.49 6.52 -2.51
N TYR A 103 -8.31 5.52 -1.64
CA TYR A 103 -7.70 4.24 -2.03
C TYR A 103 -8.71 3.22 -2.60
N TRP A 104 -9.99 3.32 -2.22
CA TRP A 104 -11.09 2.50 -2.76
C TRP A 104 -12.21 3.36 -3.38
N PRO A 105 -11.95 3.96 -4.54
CA PRO A 105 -12.87 4.88 -5.22
C PRO A 105 -14.23 4.25 -5.60
N THR A 106 -14.29 2.92 -5.73
CA THR A 106 -15.51 2.18 -6.05
C THR A 106 -16.61 2.34 -4.99
N PHE A 107 -16.28 2.70 -3.75
CA PHE A 107 -17.27 3.01 -2.71
C PHE A 107 -17.95 4.38 -2.90
N ASN A 108 -17.48 5.22 -3.84
CA ASN A 108 -18.11 6.50 -4.14
C ASN A 108 -17.97 6.89 -5.62
N SER A 109 -18.86 6.37 -6.46
CA SER A 109 -18.94 6.73 -7.88
C SER A 109 -19.24 8.22 -8.12
N SER A 110 -19.84 8.92 -7.15
CA SER A 110 -20.30 10.32 -7.28
C SER A 110 -19.26 11.39 -6.94
N LEU A 111 -18.14 11.03 -6.28
CA LEU A 111 -17.06 11.99 -5.97
C LEU A 111 -16.19 12.30 -7.19
N PHE A 112 -16.06 11.37 -8.14
CA PHE A 112 -15.34 11.60 -9.41
C PHE A 112 -16.03 12.65 -10.30
N GLU A 113 -17.35 12.82 -10.16
CA GLU A 113 -18.12 13.83 -10.90
C GLU A 113 -18.00 15.24 -10.28
N ARG A 114 -17.66 15.34 -8.98
CA ARG A 114 -17.54 16.63 -8.28
C ARG A 114 -16.10 17.15 -8.34
N ARG A 115 -15.79 17.81 -9.46
CA ARG A 115 -14.75 18.84 -9.65
C ARG A 115 -13.63 18.89 -8.61
N GLY A 116 -12.44 18.50 -9.06
CA GLY A 116 -11.17 18.82 -8.42
C GLY A 116 -10.38 17.55 -8.15
N VAL A 117 -9.42 17.28 -9.04
CA VAL A 117 -8.38 16.26 -8.87
C VAL A 117 -7.95 16.23 -7.40
N PRO A 118 -8.04 15.09 -6.68
CA PRO A 118 -7.48 15.03 -5.34
C PRO A 118 -6.02 15.47 -5.43
N PRO A 119 -5.50 16.25 -4.45
CA PRO A 119 -4.13 16.74 -4.51
C PRO A 119 -3.24 15.54 -4.76
N LYS A 120 -2.43 15.59 -5.84
CA LYS A 120 -1.50 14.54 -6.26
C LYS A 120 -0.54 14.24 -5.11
N LEU A 121 -0.96 13.38 -4.20
CA LEU A 121 -0.18 12.84 -3.12
C LEU A 121 0.63 11.71 -3.76
N TYR A 122 1.94 11.93 -3.81
CA TYR A 122 2.99 11.06 -4.37
C TYR A 122 3.30 11.23 -5.86
N ASN A 123 4.34 12.03 -6.11
CA ASN A 123 5.22 12.00 -7.27
C ASN A 123 6.03 10.67 -7.33
N ARG A 124 5.43 9.51 -7.03
CA ARG A 124 6.13 8.23 -7.20
C ARG A 124 6.10 7.95 -8.70
N LYS A 125 7.24 8.15 -9.36
CA LYS A 125 7.38 7.80 -10.77
C LYS A 125 6.99 6.31 -10.90
N PRO A 126 6.10 5.95 -11.84
CA PRO A 126 5.76 4.56 -12.07
C PRO A 126 7.04 3.74 -12.25
N PHE A 127 7.06 2.53 -11.70
CA PHE A 127 8.22 1.66 -11.82
C PHE A 127 8.49 1.41 -13.31
N PRO A 128 9.73 1.62 -13.80
CA PRO A 128 10.06 1.27 -15.17
C PRO A 128 10.06 -0.26 -15.32
N CYS A 129 9.84 -0.73 -16.54
CA CYS A 129 10.07 -2.13 -16.89
C CYS A 129 11.54 -2.49 -16.60
N GLN A 130 11.75 -3.54 -15.83
CA GLN A 130 13.07 -3.99 -15.36
C GLN A 130 13.71 -5.07 -16.25
N ARG A 131 13.05 -5.49 -17.33
CA ARG A 131 13.62 -6.48 -18.25
C ARG A 131 14.83 -5.86 -18.99
N ASP A 132 15.96 -6.55 -18.94
CA ASP A 132 17.23 -6.08 -19.54
C ASP A 132 17.09 -5.77 -21.04
N MET A 133 16.31 -6.60 -21.75
CA MET A 133 16.02 -6.48 -23.19
C MET A 133 14.60 -5.95 -23.46
N CYS A 134 14.14 -4.95 -22.69
CA CYS A 134 12.86 -4.31 -22.97
C CYS A 134 12.92 -3.50 -24.30
N PRO A 135 11.97 -3.67 -25.25
CA PRO A 135 11.95 -2.93 -26.53
C PRO A 135 11.92 -1.40 -26.36
N SER A 136 11.35 -0.94 -25.24
CA SER A 136 11.27 0.48 -24.88
C SER A 136 12.46 0.97 -24.04
N ALA A 137 13.52 0.17 -23.90
CA ALA A 137 14.74 0.48 -23.13
C ALA A 137 14.47 1.00 -21.70
N GLY A 138 13.47 0.43 -21.02
CA GLY A 138 13.10 0.82 -19.64
C GLY A 138 12.26 2.09 -19.53
N ASN A 139 11.83 2.72 -20.63
CA ASN A 139 10.90 3.85 -20.60
C ASN A 139 9.43 3.43 -20.47
N SER A 140 9.12 2.15 -20.61
CA SER A 140 7.77 1.64 -20.44
C SER A 140 7.43 1.49 -18.96
N GLU A 141 6.24 1.94 -18.58
CA GLU A 141 5.72 1.78 -17.23
C GLU A 141 5.41 0.30 -16.97
N ALA A 142 5.85 -0.19 -15.82
CA ALA A 142 5.52 -1.52 -15.37
C ALA A 142 4.05 -1.58 -14.94
N ALA A 143 3.33 -2.56 -15.49
CA ALA A 143 1.93 -2.84 -15.19
C ALA A 143 1.74 -4.24 -14.59
N LYS A 144 2.75 -5.10 -14.67
CA LYS A 144 2.74 -6.48 -14.20
C LYS A 144 3.91 -6.72 -13.24
N VAL A 145 3.67 -7.56 -12.24
CA VAL A 145 4.70 -7.98 -11.27
C VAL A 145 4.79 -9.49 -11.19
N CYS A 146 6.02 -10.01 -11.19
CA CYS A 146 6.33 -11.43 -11.02
C CYS A 146 7.17 -11.64 -9.76
N PHE A 147 6.83 -12.64 -8.95
CA PHE A 147 7.58 -12.97 -7.73
C PHE A 147 8.52 -14.17 -7.90
N ASP A 148 8.54 -14.80 -9.08
CA ASP A 148 9.41 -15.95 -9.33
C ASP A 148 10.87 -15.50 -9.53
N HIS A 149 11.74 -16.00 -8.65
CA HIS A 149 13.18 -15.84 -8.73
C HIS A 149 13.82 -16.34 -10.03
N CYS A 150 13.35 -17.44 -10.61
CA CYS A 150 13.87 -17.97 -11.86
C CYS A 150 13.65 -16.97 -13.00
N ILE A 151 12.47 -16.34 -13.04
CA ILE A 151 12.13 -15.34 -14.06
C ILE A 151 12.96 -14.06 -13.85
N SER A 152 13.14 -13.64 -12.60
CA SER A 152 13.97 -12.47 -12.28
C SER A 152 15.43 -12.69 -12.72
N ILE A 153 16.04 -13.82 -12.36
CA ILE A 153 17.42 -14.18 -12.75
C ILE A 153 17.58 -14.28 -14.27
N THR A 154 16.56 -14.79 -14.98
CA THR A 154 16.65 -15.03 -16.42
C THR A 154 16.49 -13.73 -17.24
N PHE A 155 15.63 -12.81 -16.79
CA PHE A 155 15.21 -11.67 -17.59
C PHE A 155 15.64 -10.30 -17.04
N ALA A 156 16.19 -10.25 -15.83
CA ALA A 156 16.72 -9.05 -15.20
C ALA A 156 17.87 -9.39 -14.24
N THR A 157 19.08 -9.45 -14.79
CA THR A 157 20.27 -10.02 -14.12
C THR A 157 20.62 -9.31 -12.81
N ASP A 158 20.34 -8.00 -12.74
CA ASP A 158 20.64 -7.14 -11.58
C ASP A 158 19.40 -6.78 -10.74
N SER A 159 18.22 -7.36 -11.03
CA SER A 159 16.98 -7.06 -10.30
C SER A 159 16.45 -8.29 -9.55
N PRO A 160 16.51 -8.30 -8.20
CA PRO A 160 15.90 -9.38 -7.42
C PRO A 160 14.37 -9.30 -7.48
N PRO A 161 13.65 -10.41 -7.20
CA PRO A 161 12.19 -10.38 -7.07
C PRO A 161 11.73 -9.34 -6.03
N PRO A 162 10.59 -8.66 -6.25
CA PRO A 162 9.67 -8.83 -7.38
C PRO A 162 10.14 -8.13 -8.67
N LEU A 163 9.99 -8.82 -9.79
CA LEU A 163 10.30 -8.30 -11.14
C LEU A 163 9.12 -7.49 -11.69
N TYR A 164 9.36 -6.22 -11.99
CA TYR A 164 8.39 -5.28 -12.55
C TYR A 164 8.49 -5.23 -14.08
N LEU A 165 7.40 -5.51 -14.78
CA LEU A 165 7.34 -5.65 -16.23
C LEU A 165 6.23 -4.80 -16.84
N CYS A 166 6.49 -4.23 -18.02
CA CYS A 166 5.41 -3.70 -18.86
C CYS A 166 4.54 -4.86 -19.40
N ILE A 167 3.35 -4.53 -19.89
CA ILE A 167 2.37 -5.53 -20.39
C ILE A 167 2.99 -6.38 -21.51
N GLU A 168 3.72 -5.76 -22.44
CA GLU A 168 4.35 -6.44 -23.57
C GLU A 168 5.38 -7.47 -23.10
N CYS A 169 6.30 -7.07 -22.21
CA CYS A 169 7.33 -7.97 -21.68
C CYS A 169 6.72 -9.10 -20.83
N ALA A 170 5.67 -8.82 -20.06
CA ALA A 170 4.98 -9.87 -19.31
C ALA A 170 4.29 -10.89 -20.23
N ASN A 171 3.68 -10.44 -21.33
CA ASN A 171 3.03 -11.32 -22.29
C ASN A 171 4.04 -12.20 -23.05
N GLU A 172 5.18 -11.64 -23.46
CA GLU A 172 6.25 -12.41 -24.12
C GLU A 172 6.81 -13.49 -23.19
N ILE A 173 7.14 -13.14 -21.94
CA ILE A 173 7.66 -14.11 -20.97
C ILE A 173 6.59 -15.15 -20.65
N HIS A 174 5.31 -14.78 -20.59
CA HIS A 174 4.23 -15.75 -20.37
C HIS A 174 4.05 -16.72 -21.54
N GLN A 175 4.34 -16.31 -22.79
CA GLN A 175 4.34 -17.24 -23.93
C GLN A 175 5.46 -18.28 -23.83
N GLU A 176 6.65 -17.88 -23.37
CA GLU A 176 7.79 -18.78 -23.17
C GLU A 176 7.65 -19.63 -21.89
N HIS A 177 6.98 -19.09 -20.87
CA HIS A 177 6.79 -19.69 -19.56
C HIS A 177 5.31 -19.65 -19.11
N PRO A 178 4.44 -20.50 -19.70
CA PRO A 178 2.99 -20.45 -19.46
C PRO A 178 2.58 -20.80 -18.02
N ASN A 179 3.44 -21.50 -17.28
CA ASN A 179 3.18 -21.86 -15.88
C ASN A 179 3.45 -20.71 -14.90
N GLN A 180 3.99 -19.58 -15.37
CA GLN A 180 4.36 -18.45 -14.53
C GLN A 180 3.23 -17.45 -14.36
N MET A 181 3.07 -16.98 -13.13
CA MET A 181 2.01 -16.06 -12.74
C MET A 181 2.50 -14.62 -12.70
N PHE A 182 1.79 -13.75 -13.41
CA PHE A 182 2.02 -12.31 -13.43
C PHE A 182 0.80 -11.61 -12.83
N TYR A 183 1.03 -10.79 -11.81
CA TYR A 183 -0.02 -10.05 -11.12
C TYR A 183 -0.09 -8.61 -11.62
N ASP A 184 -1.29 -8.04 -11.69
CA ASP A 184 -1.43 -6.63 -12.02
C ASP A 184 -0.91 -5.74 -10.91
N ILE A 185 -0.09 -4.76 -11.29
CA ILE A 185 0.29 -3.67 -10.40
C ILE A 185 -0.94 -2.76 -10.33
N LEU A 186 -1.50 -2.63 -9.13
CA LEU A 186 -2.58 -1.69 -8.89
C LEU A 186 -2.03 -0.27 -9.11
N HIS A 187 -2.27 0.29 -10.30
CA HIS A 187 -2.10 1.72 -10.52
C HIS A 187 -3.18 2.45 -9.73
N THR A 188 -2.80 3.51 -9.00
CA THR A 188 -3.76 4.50 -8.53
C THR A 188 -4.44 5.09 -9.77
N MET A 189 -5.74 4.82 -9.91
CA MET A 189 -6.57 5.30 -11.03
C MET A 189 -6.32 6.80 -11.26
N GLN A 190 -5.82 7.17 -12.45
CA GLN A 190 -5.59 8.56 -12.86
C GLN A 190 -6.90 9.32 -13.07
#